data_AF-A0AAJ7DV04-F1
#
_entry.id   AF-A0AAJ7DV04-F1
#
_cell.length_a   1.000
_cell.length_b   1.000
_cell.length_c   1.000
_cell.angle_alpha   90.00
_cell.angle_beta   90.00
_cell.angle_gamma   90.00
#
_symmetry.space_group_name_H-M   'P 1'
#
loop_
_entity.id
_entity.type
_entity.pdbx_description
1 polymer ?
#
loop_
_entity_poly.entity_id
_entity_poly.type
_entity_poly.pdbx_seq_one_letter_code
_entity_poly.pdbx_strand_id
1 'polypeptide(L)'
;MGSIAGLLLLLSALLLVTNRGKIMVTADLISDILADVASRNKQIQMNVNAEVARAKGMAAAALKKATKGVSPMKSLKYSGSGSSAHYVNSGKDENGDPFYIDQEDVVIGNTLYRTERVYNSTTKQMDENKYTIDLTDPDGKLVPSRRRRRRRRRSRS
;
A
#
# COMPACT_ATOMS: atom_id res chain seq x y z
N MET A 1 7.18 8.60 92.33
CA MET A 1 7.63 7.97 91.07
C MET A 1 6.42 7.66 90.18
N GLY A 2 5.94 8.61 89.37
CA GLY A 2 4.68 8.44 88.64
C GLY A 2 4.52 9.34 87.42
N SER A 3 5.51 9.38 86.51
CA SER A 3 5.42 10.26 85.33
C SER A 3 6.01 9.69 84.03
N ILE A 4 6.77 8.59 84.06
CA ILE A 4 7.43 8.06 82.86
C ILE A 4 6.44 7.31 81.94
N ALA A 5 5.45 6.63 82.50
CA ALA A 5 4.46 5.86 81.71
C ALA A 5 3.50 6.74 80.90
N GLY A 6 3.13 7.92 81.40
CA GLY A 6 2.24 8.85 80.70
C GLY A 6 2.89 9.51 79.48
N LEU A 7 4.19 9.82 79.57
CA LEU A 7 4.94 10.45 78.48
C LEU A 7 5.13 9.50 77.29
N LEU A 8 5.34 8.21 77.57
CA LEU A 8 5.46 7.16 76.54
C LEU A 8 4.16 6.95 75.76
N LEU A 9 3.00 6.94 76.44
CA LEU A 9 1.70 6.81 75.80
C LEU A 9 1.40 8.01 74.89
N LEU A 10 1.70 9.23 75.34
CA LEU A 10 1.48 10.45 74.56
C LEU A 10 2.40 10.52 73.32
N LEU A 11 3.65 10.08 73.44
CA LEU A 11 4.58 10.02 72.31
C LEU A 11 4.14 8.98 71.26
N SER A 12 3.66 7.81 71.69
CA SER A 12 3.14 6.78 70.78
C SER A 12 1.83 7.21 70.09
N ALA A 13 0.95 7.94 70.76
CA ALA A 13 -0.26 8.49 70.14
C ALA A 13 0.07 9.58 69.09
N LEU A 14 1.05 10.44 69.37
CA LEU A 14 1.49 11.49 68.45
C LEU A 14 2.17 10.91 67.19
N LEU A 15 2.97 9.86 67.34
CA LEU A 15 3.55 9.10 66.22
C LEU A 15 2.48 8.39 65.38
N LEU A 16 1.41 7.89 66.00
CA LEU A 16 0.31 7.24 65.28
C LEU A 16 -0.54 8.24 64.48
N VAL A 17 -0.81 9.42 65.05
CA VAL A 17 -1.60 10.49 64.38
C VAL A 17 -0.82 11.08 63.19
N THR A 18 0.48 11.32 63.35
CA THR A 18 1.32 11.87 62.27
C THR A 18 1.51 10.88 61.11
N ASN A 19 1.62 9.58 61.38
CA ASN A 19 1.68 8.57 60.32
C ASN A 19 0.33 8.38 59.61
N ARG A 20 -0.80 8.43 60.32
CA ARG A 20 -2.14 8.34 59.69
C ARG A 20 -2.43 9.54 58.77
N GLY A 21 -2.03 10.75 59.17
CA GLY A 21 -2.18 11.95 58.33
C GLY A 21 -1.35 11.88 57.04
N LYS A 22 -0.11 11.39 57.11
CA LYS A 22 0.74 11.18 55.91
C LYS A 22 0.16 10.11 54.98
N ILE A 23 -0.37 9.02 55.53
CA ILE A 23 -0.99 7.93 54.75
C ILE A 23 -2.26 8.40 54.03
N MET A 24 -3.11 9.21 54.69
CA MET A 24 -4.30 9.79 54.04
C MET A 24 -3.95 10.73 52.90
N VAL A 25 -3.01 11.67 53.11
CA VAL A 25 -2.59 12.62 52.05
C VAL A 25 -1.99 11.89 50.85
N THR A 26 -1.26 10.78 51.07
CA THR A 26 -0.77 9.95 49.97
C THR A 26 -1.87 9.16 49.26
N ALA A 27 -2.91 8.72 49.98
CA ALA A 27 -4.02 7.95 49.38
C ALA A 27 -4.88 8.82 48.45
N ASP A 28 -5.16 10.07 48.85
CA ASP A 28 -5.91 11.02 48.04
C ASP A 28 -5.14 11.40 46.77
N LEU A 29 -3.84 11.70 46.91
CA LEU A 29 -2.96 11.98 45.76
C LEU A 29 -2.90 10.80 44.77
N ILE A 30 -2.80 9.57 45.28
CA ILE A 30 -2.78 8.36 44.45
C ILE A 30 -4.13 8.19 43.73
N SER A 31 -5.24 8.42 44.42
CA SER A 31 -6.58 8.35 43.82
C SER A 31 -6.76 9.37 42.69
N ASP A 32 -6.32 10.61 42.89
CA ASP A 32 -6.39 11.67 41.88
C ASP A 32 -5.53 11.36 40.65
N ILE A 33 -4.32 10.84 40.87
CA ILE A 33 -3.43 10.39 39.78
C ILE A 33 -4.08 9.26 38.98
N LEU A 34 -4.67 8.27 39.65
CA LEU A 34 -5.34 7.15 38.97
C LEU A 34 -6.55 7.62 38.16
N ALA A 35 -7.33 8.58 38.69
CA ALA A 35 -8.44 9.18 37.98
C ALA A 35 -7.99 9.98 36.74
N ASP A 36 -6.92 10.77 36.86
CA ASP A 36 -6.35 11.51 35.72
C ASP A 36 -5.81 10.56 34.64
N VAL A 37 -5.09 9.51 35.04
CA VAL A 37 -4.58 8.49 34.11
C VAL A 37 -5.73 7.77 33.40
N ALA A 38 -6.79 7.39 34.10
CA ALA A 38 -7.96 6.75 33.50
C ALA A 38 -8.68 7.69 32.51
N SER A 39 -8.83 8.97 32.86
CA SER A 39 -9.42 10.00 32.01
C SER A 39 -8.60 10.20 30.72
N ARG A 40 -7.27 10.34 30.85
CA ARG A 40 -6.36 10.47 29.71
C ARG A 40 -6.37 9.25 28.82
N ASN A 41 -6.38 8.05 29.39
CA ASN A 41 -6.46 6.81 28.62
C ASN A 41 -7.75 6.74 27.79
N LYS A 42 -8.89 7.15 28.36
CA LYS A 42 -10.17 7.25 27.64
C LYS A 42 -10.08 8.25 26.49
N GLN A 43 -9.46 9.41 26.72
CA GLN A 43 -9.29 10.43 25.68
C GLN A 43 -8.38 9.96 24.53
N ILE A 44 -7.27 9.29 24.86
CA ILE A 44 -6.37 8.70 23.85
C ILE A 44 -7.13 7.68 23.00
N GLN A 45 -7.89 6.78 23.62
CA GLN A 45 -8.69 5.79 22.88
C GLN A 45 -9.72 6.43 21.94
N MET A 46 -10.40 7.50 22.38
CA MET A 46 -11.32 8.24 21.52
C MET A 46 -10.61 8.88 20.32
N ASN A 47 -9.44 9.49 20.56
CA ASN A 47 -8.66 10.13 19.50
C ASN A 47 -8.14 9.11 18.48
N VAL A 48 -7.58 7.99 18.96
CA VAL A 48 -7.11 6.89 18.10
C VAL A 48 -8.26 6.35 17.25
N ASN A 49 -9.43 6.10 17.84
CA ASN A 49 -10.58 5.60 17.10
C ASN A 49 -11.07 6.60 16.04
N ALA A 50 -11.09 7.90 16.36
CA ALA A 50 -11.47 8.94 15.41
C ALA A 50 -10.46 9.08 14.26
N GLU A 51 -9.17 8.92 14.52
CA GLU A 51 -8.13 8.92 13.48
C GLU A 51 -8.20 7.69 12.60
N VAL A 52 -8.40 6.50 13.18
CA VAL A 52 -8.59 5.26 12.42
C VAL A 52 -9.82 5.36 11.51
N ALA A 53 -10.92 5.92 12.01
CA ALA A 53 -12.12 6.14 11.19
C ALA A 53 -11.85 7.11 10.02
N ARG A 54 -11.13 8.21 10.28
CA ARG A 54 -10.71 9.16 9.22
C ARG A 54 -9.80 8.50 8.20
N ALA A 55 -8.81 7.72 8.63
CA ALA A 55 -7.89 6.99 7.74
C ALA A 55 -8.64 5.99 6.86
N LYS A 56 -9.59 5.23 7.42
CA LYS A 56 -10.46 4.31 6.66
C LYS A 56 -11.29 5.06 5.63
N GLY A 57 -11.86 6.21 5.99
CA GLY A 57 -12.63 7.06 5.07
C GLY A 57 -11.78 7.57 3.89
N MET A 58 -10.56 8.05 4.17
CA MET A 58 -9.63 8.49 3.14
C MET A 58 -9.20 7.35 2.22
N ALA A 59 -8.90 6.17 2.78
CA ALA A 59 -8.54 4.98 1.99
C ALA A 59 -9.69 4.53 1.07
N ALA A 60 -10.93 4.52 1.58
CA ALA A 60 -12.10 4.17 0.77
C ALA A 60 -12.37 5.20 -0.34
N ALA A 61 -12.18 6.50 -0.06
CA ALA A 61 -12.31 7.56 -1.06
C ALA A 61 -11.21 7.46 -2.14
N ALA A 62 -9.97 7.18 -1.74
CA ALA A 62 -8.85 6.95 -2.65
C ALA A 62 -9.08 5.71 -3.53
N LEU A 63 -9.58 4.61 -2.94
CA LEU A 63 -9.95 3.41 -3.68
C LEU A 63 -11.06 3.71 -4.68
N LYS A 64 -12.12 4.40 -4.26
CA LYS A 64 -13.23 4.79 -5.16
C LYS A 64 -12.77 5.69 -6.30
N LYS A 65 -11.79 6.56 -6.05
CA LYS A 65 -11.18 7.42 -7.08
C LYS A 65 -10.30 6.59 -8.04
N ALA A 66 -9.52 5.64 -7.53
CA ALA A 66 -8.72 4.73 -8.35
C ALA A 66 -9.59 3.78 -9.19
N THR A 67 -10.78 3.39 -8.71
CA THR A 67 -11.72 2.55 -9.46
C THR A 67 -12.67 3.33 -10.36
N LYS A 68 -12.75 4.66 -10.22
CA LYS A 68 -13.52 5.52 -11.14
C LYS A 68 -12.72 5.63 -12.44
N GLY A 69 -13.08 4.81 -13.42
CA GLY A 69 -12.54 4.91 -14.78
C GLY A 69 -11.88 3.64 -15.30
N VAL A 70 -11.40 2.74 -14.45
CA VAL A 70 -10.81 1.49 -14.92
C VAL A 70 -11.89 0.41 -14.90
N SER A 71 -12.54 0.18 -16.05
CA SER A 71 -13.37 -1.02 -16.20
C SER A 71 -12.50 -2.26 -15.94
N PRO A 72 -13.03 -3.32 -15.29
CA PRO A 72 -12.25 -4.52 -15.02
C PRO A 72 -11.62 -5.02 -16.32
N MET A 73 -10.29 -4.99 -16.35
CA MET A 73 -9.51 -5.41 -17.51
C MET A 73 -9.81 -6.88 -17.79
N LYS A 74 -10.26 -7.19 -19.00
CA LYS A 74 -10.44 -8.56 -19.46
C LYS A 74 -9.15 -9.01 -20.13
N SER A 75 -8.51 -10.00 -19.52
CA SER A 75 -7.32 -10.65 -20.05
C SER A 75 -7.68 -12.00 -20.66
N LEU A 76 -7.34 -12.20 -21.92
CA LEU A 76 -7.44 -13.47 -22.63
C LEU A 76 -6.03 -13.94 -22.98
N LYS A 77 -5.68 -15.16 -22.57
CA LYS A 77 -4.48 -15.84 -23.03
C LYS A 77 -4.87 -16.91 -24.03
N TYR A 78 -4.17 -16.96 -25.16
CA TYR A 78 -4.30 -18.06 -26.10
C TYR A 78 -2.94 -18.43 -26.69
N SER A 79 -2.77 -19.69 -27.04
CA SER A 79 -1.60 -20.16 -27.78
C SER A 79 -1.80 -19.84 -29.26
N GLY A 80 -0.81 -19.23 -29.90
CA GLY A 80 -0.83 -19.01 -31.35
C GLY A 80 -0.42 -20.27 -32.09
N SER A 81 -0.24 -20.18 -33.41
CA SER A 81 0.32 -21.31 -34.17
C SER A 81 1.83 -21.44 -33.90
N GLY A 82 2.25 -22.62 -33.45
CA GLY A 82 3.65 -22.91 -33.09
C GLY A 82 4.00 -22.55 -31.64
N SER A 83 5.22 -22.05 -31.42
CA SER A 83 5.77 -21.71 -30.09
C SER A 83 5.43 -20.28 -29.64
N SER A 84 4.36 -19.68 -30.16
CA SER A 84 3.93 -18.33 -29.79
C SER A 84 2.86 -18.32 -28.70
N ALA A 85 3.00 -17.39 -27.74
CA ALA A 85 2.00 -17.11 -26.72
C ALA A 85 1.39 -15.73 -26.97
N HIS A 86 0.07 -15.64 -26.97
CA HIS A 86 -0.65 -14.38 -27.13
C HIS A 86 -1.40 -14.01 -25.85
N TYR A 87 -1.37 -12.72 -25.53
CA TYR A 87 -2.08 -12.13 -24.41
C TYR A 87 -2.81 -10.88 -24.88
N VAL A 88 -4.13 -10.91 -24.75
CA VAL A 88 -5.00 -9.80 -25.11
C VAL A 88 -5.60 -9.21 -23.84
N ASN A 89 -5.28 -7.95 -23.57
CA ASN A 89 -5.84 -7.18 -22.48
C ASN A 89 -6.77 -6.11 -23.06
N SER A 90 -8.02 -6.07 -22.61
CA SER A 90 -9.01 -5.10 -23.09
C SER A 90 -9.79 -4.48 -21.94
N GLY A 91 -10.25 -3.26 -22.14
CA GLY A 91 -11.02 -2.55 -21.12
C GLY A 91 -11.52 -1.20 -21.61
N LYS A 92 -11.91 -0.35 -20.66
CA LYS A 92 -12.18 1.06 -20.90
C LYS A 92 -11.26 1.90 -20.03
N ASP A 93 -10.79 3.00 -20.58
CA ASP A 93 -9.99 3.99 -19.86
C ASP A 93 -10.88 4.90 -19.00
N GLU A 94 -10.24 5.88 -18.33
CA GLU A 94 -10.91 6.82 -17.45
C GLU A 94 -11.98 7.69 -18.13
N ASN A 95 -11.90 7.86 -19.45
CA ASN A 95 -12.88 8.59 -20.26
C ASN A 95 -13.99 7.67 -20.78
N GLY A 96 -13.89 6.36 -20.53
CA GLY A 96 -14.81 5.35 -21.04
C GLY A 96 -14.49 4.87 -22.45
N ASP A 97 -13.37 5.32 -23.02
CA ASP A 97 -12.92 4.90 -24.35
C ASP A 97 -12.34 3.48 -24.28
N PRO A 98 -12.63 2.63 -25.30
CA PRO A 98 -12.08 1.29 -25.32
C PRO A 98 -10.57 1.33 -25.54
N PHE A 99 -9.84 0.54 -24.75
CA PHE A 99 -8.44 0.22 -25.01
C PHE A 99 -8.26 -1.28 -25.22
N TYR A 100 -7.25 -1.63 -26.00
CA TYR A 100 -6.87 -2.99 -26.33
C TYR A 100 -5.35 -3.06 -26.45
N ILE A 101 -4.74 -4.02 -25.77
CA ILE A 101 -3.32 -4.32 -25.83
C ILE A 101 -3.19 -5.80 -26.20
N ASP A 102 -2.54 -6.09 -27.32
CA ASP A 102 -2.20 -7.45 -27.77
C ASP A 102 -0.70 -7.65 -27.68
N GLN A 103 -0.29 -8.67 -26.95
CA GLN A 103 1.10 -9.07 -26.79
C GLN A 103 1.28 -10.45 -27.39
N GLU A 104 2.26 -10.56 -28.29
CA GLU A 104 2.69 -11.80 -28.92
C GLU A 104 4.15 -12.06 -28.53
N ASP A 105 4.38 -13.20 -27.87
CA ASP A 105 5.69 -13.65 -27.42
C ASP A 105 6.10 -14.89 -28.22
N VAL A 106 7.23 -14.83 -28.92
CA VAL A 106 7.79 -15.93 -29.72
C VAL A 106 9.21 -16.20 -29.26
N VAL A 107 9.51 -17.44 -28.86
CA VAL A 107 10.87 -17.84 -28.50
C VAL A 107 11.54 -18.51 -29.70
N ILE A 108 12.70 -18.02 -30.12
CA ILE A 108 13.52 -18.61 -31.18
C ILE A 108 14.95 -18.78 -30.65
N GLY A 109 15.37 -20.02 -30.47
CA GLY A 109 16.65 -20.33 -29.81
C GLY A 109 16.65 -19.78 -28.38
N ASN A 110 17.65 -18.95 -28.06
CA ASN A 110 17.78 -18.31 -26.76
C ASN A 110 17.25 -16.86 -26.74
N THR A 111 16.45 -16.45 -27.71
CA THR A 111 15.93 -15.08 -27.77
C THR A 111 14.40 -15.09 -27.76
N LEU A 112 13.82 -14.30 -26.85
CA LEU A 112 12.40 -14.00 -26.84
C LEU A 112 12.15 -12.76 -27.70
N TYR A 113 11.27 -12.90 -28.68
CA TYR A 113 10.75 -11.82 -29.51
C TYR A 113 9.36 -11.46 -29.01
N ARG A 114 9.19 -10.22 -28.55
CA ARG A 114 7.89 -9.68 -28.11
C ARG A 114 7.39 -8.66 -29.12
N THR A 115 6.15 -8.81 -29.57
CA THR A 115 5.41 -7.79 -30.30
C THR A 115 4.26 -7.31 -29.44
N GLU A 116 4.19 -6.02 -29.19
CA GLU A 116 3.11 -5.38 -28.44
C GLU A 116 2.36 -4.43 -29.39
N ARG A 117 1.05 -4.63 -29.51
CA ARG A 117 0.15 -3.81 -30.33
C ARG A 117 -0.82 -3.10 -29.40
N VAL A 118 -0.74 -1.79 -29.34
CA VAL A 118 -1.58 -0.95 -28.49
C VAL A 118 -2.57 -0.18 -29.35
N TYR A 119 -3.85 -0.31 -29.05
CA TYR A 119 -4.88 0.48 -29.71
C TYR A 119 -4.90 1.90 -29.14
N ASN A 120 -4.71 2.88 -30.03
CA ASN A 120 -4.82 4.28 -29.69
C ASN A 120 -6.25 4.77 -30.00
N SER A 121 -7.02 5.06 -28.94
CA SER A 121 -8.41 5.49 -29.06
C SER A 121 -8.55 6.87 -29.74
N THR A 122 -7.53 7.73 -29.67
CA THR A 122 -7.52 9.06 -30.30
C THR A 122 -7.28 8.96 -31.80
N THR A 123 -6.25 8.23 -32.24
CA THR A 123 -5.90 8.11 -33.67
C THR A 123 -6.66 7.01 -34.39
N LYS A 124 -7.34 6.12 -33.65
CA LYS A 124 -8.01 4.91 -34.15
C LYS A 124 -7.05 3.95 -34.87
N GLN A 125 -5.76 3.98 -34.50
CA GLN A 125 -4.71 3.15 -35.09
C GLN A 125 -4.11 2.20 -34.05
N MET A 126 -3.45 1.14 -34.55
CA MET A 126 -2.65 0.23 -33.74
C MET A 126 -1.18 0.65 -33.79
N ASP A 127 -0.62 0.97 -32.64
CA ASP A 127 0.80 1.23 -32.49
C ASP A 127 1.51 -0.09 -32.19
N GLU A 128 2.38 -0.52 -33.11
CA GLU A 128 3.13 -1.78 -33.00
C GLU A 128 4.57 -1.52 -32.52
N ASN A 129 4.87 -2.02 -31.34
CA ASN A 129 6.21 -2.01 -30.74
C ASN A 129 6.78 -3.42 -30.73
N LYS A 130 8.07 -3.54 -31.07
CA LYS A 130 8.77 -4.83 -31.10
C LYS A 130 9.98 -4.79 -30.22
N TYR A 131 10.17 -5.85 -29.47
CA TYR A 131 11.26 -6.00 -28.51
C TYR A 131 11.88 -7.38 -28.63
N THR A 132 13.12 -7.47 -28.16
CA THR A 132 13.86 -8.71 -28.01
C THR A 132 14.46 -8.78 -26.61
N ILE A 133 14.48 -9.97 -26.03
CA ILE A 133 15.18 -10.28 -24.78
C ILE A 133 16.08 -11.49 -25.03
N ASP A 134 17.33 -11.42 -24.60
CA ASP A 134 18.21 -12.59 -24.53
C ASP A 134 17.87 -13.39 -23.27
N LEU A 135 17.44 -14.63 -23.45
CA LEU A 135 17.04 -15.52 -22.35
C LEU A 135 18.24 -16.17 -21.65
N THR A 136 19.46 -16.01 -22.19
CA THR A 136 20.69 -16.44 -21.49
C THR A 136 21.15 -15.45 -20.43
N ASP A 137 20.72 -14.19 -20.54
CA ASP A 137 20.99 -13.14 -19.56
C ASP A 137 19.86 -13.14 -18.51
N PRO A 138 20.14 -13.55 -17.25
CA PRO A 138 19.13 -13.54 -16.19
C PRO A 138 18.60 -12.13 -15.88
N ASP A 139 19.37 -11.09 -16.20
CA ASP A 139 19.00 -9.68 -16.05
C ASP A 139 18.55 -9.05 -17.39
N GLY A 140 18.28 -9.89 -18.39
CA GLY A 140 17.93 -9.49 -19.76
C GLY A 140 16.76 -8.50 -19.81
N LYS A 141 17.03 -7.30 -20.34
CA LYS A 141 16.02 -6.24 -20.50
C LYS A 141 15.41 -6.26 -21.90
N LEU A 142 14.17 -5.80 -22.03
CA LEU A 142 13.52 -5.57 -23.32
C LEU A 142 14.32 -4.55 -24.14
N VAL A 143 14.89 -4.98 -25.26
CA VAL A 143 15.58 -4.10 -26.21
C VAL A 143 14.68 -3.88 -27.43
N PRO A 144 14.44 -2.63 -27.88
CA PRO A 144 13.68 -2.38 -29.10
C PRO A 144 14.31 -3.08 -30.31
N SER A 145 13.52 -3.90 -30.99
CA SER A 145 13.93 -4.58 -32.22
C SER A 145 14.17 -3.53 -33.30
N ARG A 146 15.44 -3.33 -33.68
CA ARG A 146 15.82 -2.36 -34.73
C ARG A 146 15.04 -2.67 -36.02
N ARG A 147 14.25 -1.70 -36.50
CA ARG A 147 13.60 -1.78 -37.83
C ARG A 147 14.70 -1.95 -38.88
N ARG A 148 14.81 -3.13 -39.50
CA ARG A 148 15.60 -3.30 -40.72
C ARG A 148 15.00 -2.37 -41.77
N ARG A 149 15.65 -1.22 -42.01
CA ARG A 149 15.35 -0.36 -43.17
C ARG A 149 15.58 -1.21 -44.42
N ARG A 150 14.50 -1.78 -44.98
CA ARG A 150 14.53 -2.38 -46.32
C ARG A 150 14.93 -1.26 -47.28
N ARG A 151 16.21 -1.22 -47.67
CA ARG A 151 16.68 -0.41 -48.80
C ARG A 151 15.90 -0.90 -50.02
N ARG A 152 14.90 -0.11 -50.45
CA ARG A 152 14.23 -0.32 -51.74
C ARG A 152 15.32 -0.24 -52.81
N ARG A 153 15.74 -1.39 -53.34
CA ARG A 153 16.51 -1.45 -54.58
C ARG A 153 15.60 -0.85 -55.66
N ARG A 154 15.88 0.40 -56.04
CA ARG A 154 15.33 0.98 -57.27
C ARG A 154 15.91 0.15 -58.41
N SER A 155 15.07 -0.70 -59.01
CA SER A 155 15.33 -1.24 -60.34
C SER A 155 15.35 -0.06 -61.30
N ARG A 156 16.53 0.29 -61.80
CA ARG A 156 16.68 1.15 -62.97
C ARG A 156 16.40 0.25 -64.18
N SER A 157 15.30 0.54 -64.88
CA SER A 157 15.09 0.16 -66.28
C SER A 157 15.90 1.08 -67.17
#